data_AF-A0A0F9Q832-F1
#
_entry.id   AF-A0A0F9Q832-F1
#
_cell.length_a   1.000
_cell.length_b   1.000
_cell.length_c   1.000
_cell.angle_alpha   90.00
_cell.angle_beta   90.00
_cell.angle_gamma   90.00
#
_symmetry.space_group_name_H-M   'P 1'
#
loop_
_entity.id
_entity.type
_entity.pdbx_description
1 polymer ?
#
loop_
_entity_poly.entity_id
_entity_poly.type
_entity_poly.pdbx_seq_one_letter_code
_entity_poly.pdbx_strand_id
1 'polypeptide(L)' 'MQVETNHLISGDEMEKLSKFIEDHEYEQLPEELQLAASLKLKGKDSAFISKTSGGKLSKYAAKRRRRKLRGKK' A
#
# COMPACT_ATOMS: atom_id res chain seq x y z
N MET A 1 32.83 6.86 -1.09
CA MET A 1 31.40 6.59 -0.81
C MET A 1 30.63 6.91 -2.08
N GLN A 2 29.91 5.94 -2.65
CA GLN A 2 29.04 6.18 -3.81
C GLN A 2 27.80 6.94 -3.33
N VAL A 3 27.68 8.21 -3.72
CA VAL A 3 26.58 9.13 -3.36
C VAL A 3 25.49 9.19 -4.43
N GLU A 4 25.67 8.49 -5.55
CA GLU A 4 24.74 8.46 -6.69
C GLU A 4 23.84 7.23 -6.66
N THR A 5 23.17 6.96 -5.55
CA THR A 5 22.14 5.90 -5.59
C THR A 5 20.86 6.39 -6.27
N ASN A 6 20.71 7.70 -6.58
CA ASN A 6 19.46 8.26 -7.11
C ASN A 6 18.26 8.04 -6.14
N HIS A 7 18.54 7.84 -4.84
CA HIS A 7 17.55 7.63 -3.78
C HIS A 7 17.14 8.94 -3.08
N LEU A 8 17.66 10.09 -3.53
CA LEU A 8 17.29 11.41 -3.03
C LEU A 8 15.99 11.84 -3.71
N ILE A 9 14.89 11.70 -2.97
CA ILE A 9 13.59 12.25 -3.35
C ILE A 9 13.57 13.71 -2.90
N SER A 10 13.20 14.63 -3.81
CA SER A 10 13.07 16.04 -3.47
C SER A 10 11.85 16.27 -2.57
N GLY A 11 11.86 17.33 -1.76
CA GLY A 11 10.73 17.67 -0.88
C GLY A 11 9.42 17.82 -1.67
N ASP A 12 9.49 18.40 -2.87
CA ASP A 12 8.35 18.59 -3.77
C ASP A 12 7.76 17.26 -4.26
N GLU A 13 8.58 16.24 -4.48
CA GLU A 13 8.12 14.91 -4.88
C GLU A 13 7.44 14.15 -3.72
N MET A 14 7.92 14.36 -2.49
CA MET A 14 7.26 13.82 -1.30
C MET A 14 5.87 14.44 -1.09
N GLU A 15 5.72 15.75 -1.34
CA GLU A 15 4.43 16.43 -1.24
C GLU A 15 3.45 15.96 -2.34
N LYS A 16 3.95 15.69 -3.55
CA LYS A 16 3.14 15.08 -4.62
C LYS A 16 2.67 13.68 -4.23
N LEU A 17 3.54 12.88 -3.61
CA LEU A 17 3.19 11.54 -3.15
C LEU A 17 2.14 11.59 -2.03
N SER A 18 2.28 12.51 -1.06
CA SER A 18 1.29 12.64 0.01
C SER A 18 -0.08 13.05 -0.53
N LYS A 19 -0.13 14.04 -1.44
CA LYS A 19 -1.38 14.44 -2.11
C LYS A 19 -2.01 13.29 -2.90
N PHE A 20 -1.20 12.53 -3.63
CA PHE A 20 -1.69 11.36 -4.38
C PHE A 20 -2.27 10.26 -3.48
N ILE A 21 -1.68 10.04 -2.29
CA ILE A 21 -2.19 9.10 -1.30
C ILE A 21 -3.55 9.56 -0.76
N GLU A 22 -3.68 10.86 -0.46
CA GLU A 22 -4.92 11.47 0.05
C GLU A 22 -6.03 11.47 -1.01
N ASP A 23 -5.74 11.93 -2.22
CA ASP A 23 -6.70 12.06 -3.34
C ASP A 23 -7.30 10.71 -3.78
N HIS A 24 -6.58 9.62 -3.54
CA HIS A 24 -7.00 8.27 -3.92
C HIS A 24 -7.42 7.39 -2.73
N GLU A 25 -7.59 7.99 -1.55
CA GLU A 25 -7.95 7.31 -0.31
C GLU A 25 -7.08 6.07 -0.03
N TYR A 26 -5.80 6.12 -0.42
CA TYR A 26 -4.88 5.03 -0.19
C TYR A 26 -4.55 4.97 1.30
N GLU A 27 -4.54 3.75 1.82
CA GLU A 27 -4.19 3.51 3.22
C GLU A 27 -2.89 2.74 3.28
N GLN A 28 -1.97 3.23 4.11
CA GLN A 28 -0.71 2.54 4.35
C GLN A 28 -0.98 1.16 4.97
N LEU A 29 -0.25 0.17 4.46
CA LEU A 29 -0.27 -1.18 5.00
C LEU A 29 0.52 -1.21 6.32
N PRO A 30 0.06 -2.00 7.31
CA PRO A 30 0.87 -2.33 8.47
C PRO A 30 2.22 -2.93 8.07
N GLU A 31 3.25 -2.65 8.84
CA GLU A 31 4.64 -3.09 8.58
C GLU A 31 4.75 -4.61 8.39
N GLU A 32 4.03 -5.38 9.20
CA GLU A 32 3.93 -6.84 9.12
C GLU A 32 3.43 -7.39 7.76
N LEU A 33 2.78 -6.56 6.94
CA LEU A 33 2.25 -6.92 5.63
C LEU A 33 3.12 -6.42 4.47
N GLN A 34 4.13 -5.58 4.72
CA GLN A 34 4.95 -4.99 3.67
C GLN A 34 5.70 -6.04 2.85
N LEU A 35 6.29 -7.05 3.50
CA LEU A 35 6.98 -8.14 2.80
C LEU A 35 6.02 -8.90 1.87
N ALA A 36 4.81 -9.21 2.35
CA ALA A 36 3.80 -9.90 1.55
C ALA A 36 3.32 -9.04 0.37
N ALA A 37 3.22 -7.72 0.56
CA ALA A 37 2.87 -6.78 -0.49
C ALA A 37 3.97 -6.68 -1.55
N SER A 38 5.23 -6.55 -1.14
CA SER A 38 6.39 -6.54 -2.04
C SER A 38 6.46 -7.81 -2.90
N LEU A 39 6.31 -8.99 -2.27
CA LEU A 39 6.26 -10.27 -2.98
C LEU A 39 5.07 -10.39 -3.94
N LYS A 40 3.94 -9.73 -3.64
CA LYS A 40 2.76 -9.73 -4.51
C LYS A 40 2.93 -8.79 -5.69
N LEU A 41 3.58 -7.65 -5.50
CA LEU A 41 3.88 -6.68 -6.54
C LEU A 41 4.91 -7.21 -7.53
N LYS A 42 5.95 -7.93 -7.07
CA LYS A 42 7.04 -8.45 -7.92
C LYS A 42 7.62 -7.38 -8.85
N GLY A 43 7.80 -6.15 -8.35
CA GLY A 43 8.31 -5.02 -9.12
C GLY A 43 7.30 -4.36 -10.08
N LYS A 44 6.00 -4.72 -10.00
CA LYS A 44 4.93 -4.01 -10.71
C LYS A 44 4.41 -2.83 -9.89
N ASP A 45 3.90 -1.82 -10.58
CA ASP A 45 3.29 -0.63 -9.95
C ASP A 45 2.03 -0.98 -9.14
N SER A 46 1.27 -1.99 -9.59
CA SER A 46 0.07 -2.45 -8.90
C SER A 46 -0.16 -3.95 -9.05
N ALA A 47 -0.88 -4.52 -8.10
CA ALA A 47 -1.27 -5.93 -8.13
C ALA A 47 -2.66 -6.15 -7.52
N PHE A 48 -3.45 -7.02 -8.15
CA PHE A 48 -4.77 -7.39 -7.64
C PHE A 48 -4.70 -8.50 -6.60
N ILE A 49 -5.47 -8.35 -5.52
CA ILE A 49 -5.63 -9.36 -4.46
C ILE A 49 -7.04 -9.94 -4.53
N SER A 50 -7.14 -11.23 -4.84
CA SER A 50 -8.42 -11.93 -4.90
C SER A 50 -9.14 -11.93 -3.54
N LYS A 51 -10.47 -11.74 -3.58
CA LYS A 51 -11.37 -11.78 -2.42
C LYS A 51 -11.43 -13.16 -1.76
N THR A 52 -11.16 -14.24 -2.49
CA THR A 52 -11.24 -15.62 -2.02
C THR A 52 -9.89 -16.20 -1.62
N SER A 53 -8.79 -15.49 -1.86
CA SER A 53 -7.47 -15.98 -1.46
C SER A 53 -7.34 -16.03 0.06
N GLY A 54 -6.65 -17.05 0.60
CA GLY A 54 -6.48 -17.26 2.04
C GLY A 54 -5.27 -16.55 2.68
N GLY A 55 -4.55 -15.73 1.91
CA GLY A 55 -3.30 -15.08 2.31
C GLY A 55 -3.48 -13.94 3.32
N LYS A 56 -2.34 -13.43 3.84
CA LYS A 56 -2.33 -12.34 4.82
C LYS A 56 -2.99 -11.05 4.29
N LEU A 57 -2.65 -10.66 3.05
CA LEU A 57 -3.17 -9.44 2.41
C LEU A 57 -4.69 -9.51 2.16
N SER A 58 -5.21 -10.66 1.72
CA SER A 58 -6.64 -10.82 1.47
C SER A 58 -7.45 -10.87 2.76
N LYS A 59 -6.93 -11.50 3.81
CA LYS A 59 -7.49 -11.46 5.16
C LYS A 59 -7.53 -10.03 5.71
N TYR A 60 -6.45 -9.28 5.55
CA TYR A 60 -6.40 -7.87 5.93
C TYR A 60 -7.43 -7.03 5.16
N ALA A 61 -7.47 -7.16 3.83
CA ALA A 61 -8.45 -6.48 2.99
C ALA A 61 -9.90 -6.84 3.38
N ALA A 62 -10.17 -8.11 3.71
CA ALA A 62 -11.49 -8.54 4.18
C ALA A 62 -11.87 -7.89 5.52
N LYS A 63 -10.94 -7.83 6.49
CA LYS A 63 -11.13 -7.13 7.78
C LYS A 63 -11.44 -5.65 7.55
N ARG A 64 -10.71 -4.99 6.65
CA ARG A 64 -10.95 -3.58 6.27
C ARG A 64 -12.34 -3.35 5.66
N ARG A 65 -12.75 -4.18 4.70
CA ARG A 65 -14.10 -4.09 4.09
C ARG A 65 -15.20 -4.20 5.15
N ARG A 66 -15.08 -5.13 6.10
CA ARG A 66 -16.03 -5.28 7.21
C ARG A 66 -16.05 -4.04 8.12
N ARG A 67 -14.89 -3.44 8.41
CA ARG A 67 -14.83 -2.21 9.24
C ARG A 67 -15.50 -1.02 8.55
N LYS A 68 -15.25 -0.80 7.25
CA LYS A 68 -15.92 0.25 6.47
C LYS A 68 -17.45 0.08 6.46
N LEU A 69 -17.94 -1.17 6.39
CA LEU A 69 -19.38 -1.45 6.46
C LEU A 69 -19.98 -1.18 7.84
N ARG A 70 -19.24 -1.47 8.92
CA ARG A 70 -19.72 -1.24 10.30
C ARG A 70 -19.72 0.22 10.72
N GLY A 71 -18.82 1.05 10.19
CA GLY A 71 -18.77 2.49 10.49
C GLY A 71 -19.74 3.36 9.67
N LYS A 72 -20.54 2.75 8.78
CA LYS A 72 -21.60 3.41 7.99
C LYS A 72 -23.00 3.22 8.59
N LYS A 73 -23.13 2.55 9.73
CA LYS A 73 -24.35 2.45 10.54
C LYS A 73 -24.25 3.42 11.70
#